data_AF-A0A956FKM3-F1
#
_entry.id   AF-A0A956FKM3-F1
#
_cell.length_a   1.000
_cell.length_b   1.000
_cell.length_c   1.000
_cell.angle_alpha   90.00
_cell.angle_beta   90.00
_cell.angle_gamma   90.00
#
_symmetry.space_group_name_H-M   'P 1'
#
loop_
_entity.id
_entity.type
_entity.pdbx_description
1 polymer ?
#
loop_
_entity_poly.entity_id
_entity_poly.type
_entity_poly.pdbx_seq_one_letter_code
_entity_poly.pdbx_strand_id
1 'polypeptide(L)'
;MAVLDQTAEQAQTGTEPSWVGDDKWKPIVLEAVKLRQIANEPSVRVLVGDHAVLVSGDDKHVVGVVFIKGHPVVKSVVRMVRQLLRQPSPSSQQTPGL
;
A
#
# COMPACT_ATOMS: atom_id res chain seq x y z
N MET A 1 0.60 -9.92 -11.18
CA MET A 1 0.98 -8.79 -10.32
C MET A 1 -0.15 -7.79 -10.35
N ALA A 2 -0.43 -7.14 -9.23
CA ALA A 2 -1.47 -6.11 -9.13
C ALA A 2 -1.11 -5.10 -8.04
N VAL A 3 -1.66 -3.90 -8.14
CA VAL A 3 -1.48 -2.79 -7.21
C VAL A 3 -2.83 -2.11 -6.95
N LEU A 4 -3.11 -1.83 -5.69
CA LEU A 4 -4.19 -1.00 -5.21
C LEU A 4 -3.60 0.25 -4.55
N ASP A 5 -4.17 1.40 -4.85
CA ASP A 5 -3.89 2.67 -4.19
C ASP A 5 -5.21 3.30 -3.76
N GLN A 6 -5.38 3.49 -2.46
CA GLN A 6 -6.62 3.97 -1.85
C GLN A 6 -6.33 5.08 -0.84
N THR A 7 -6.96 6.25 -1.05
CA THR A 7 -6.94 7.35 -0.09
C THR A 7 -8.12 7.24 0.90
N ALA A 8 -8.01 7.95 2.02
CA ALA A 8 -9.09 8.06 3.00
C ALA A 8 -10.39 8.60 2.39
N GLU A 9 -10.28 9.57 1.49
CA GLU A 9 -11.45 10.17 0.84
C GLU A 9 -12.18 9.15 -0.03
N GLN A 10 -11.45 8.31 -0.78
CA GLN A 10 -12.03 7.20 -1.54
C GLN A 10 -12.66 6.15 -0.62
N ALA A 11 -12.00 5.82 0.49
CA ALA A 11 -12.53 4.88 1.47
C ALA A 11 -13.82 5.37 2.14
N GLN A 12 -13.95 6.67 2.42
CA GLN A 12 -15.11 7.27 3.09
C GLN A 12 -16.28 7.52 2.13
N THR A 13 -15.99 7.96 0.90
CA THR A 13 -17.02 8.28 -0.11
C THR A 13 -17.55 7.04 -0.84
N GLY A 14 -16.93 5.89 -0.65
CA GLY A 14 -17.26 4.66 -1.38
C GLY A 14 -16.84 4.71 -2.86
N THR A 15 -16.04 5.71 -3.24
CA THR A 15 -15.42 5.80 -4.57
C THR A 15 -14.45 4.63 -4.78
N GLU A 16 -14.44 4.05 -5.97
CA GLU A 16 -13.53 2.94 -6.26
C GLU A 16 -12.05 3.37 -6.10
N PRO A 17 -11.23 2.56 -5.41
CA PRO A 17 -9.80 2.81 -5.30
C PRO A 17 -9.11 2.64 -6.66
N SER A 18 -7.97 3.30 -6.81
CA SER A 18 -7.14 3.13 -8.00
C SER A 18 -6.58 1.71 -8.06
N TRP A 19 -6.70 1.06 -9.22
CA TRP A 19 -6.37 -0.34 -9.42
C TRP A 19 -5.59 -0.55 -10.71
N VAL A 20 -4.50 -1.31 -10.65
CA VAL A 20 -3.70 -1.69 -11.80
C VAL A 20 -3.29 -3.15 -11.69
N GLY A 21 -3.51 -3.93 -12.75
CA GLY A 21 -3.05 -5.32 -12.86
C GLY A 21 -4.19 -6.31 -13.07
N ASP A 22 -3.94 -7.57 -12.73
CA ASP A 22 -4.88 -8.67 -12.97
C ASP A 22 -6.04 -8.64 -11.96
N ASP A 23 -7.26 -8.43 -12.46
CA ASP A 23 -8.49 -8.22 -11.68
C ASP A 23 -8.85 -9.37 -10.74
N LYS A 24 -8.37 -10.59 -11.01
CA LYS A 24 -8.60 -11.73 -10.10
C LYS A 24 -8.06 -11.49 -8.69
N TRP A 25 -7.08 -10.57 -8.56
CA TRP A 25 -6.50 -10.20 -7.28
C TRP A 25 -7.28 -9.12 -6.54
N LYS A 26 -8.13 -8.34 -7.23
CA LYS A 26 -8.89 -7.22 -6.64
C LYS A 26 -9.65 -7.63 -5.38
N PRO A 27 -10.45 -8.72 -5.36
CA PRO A 27 -11.16 -9.11 -4.14
C PRO A 27 -10.22 -9.49 -3.00
N ILE A 28 -9.11 -10.18 -3.29
CA ILE A 28 -8.14 -10.62 -2.26
C ILE A 28 -7.45 -9.41 -1.63
N VAL A 29 -7.07 -8.42 -2.43
CA VAL A 29 -6.41 -7.20 -1.94
C VAL A 29 -7.38 -6.36 -1.11
N LEU A 30 -8.63 -6.21 -1.54
CA LEU A 30 -9.64 -5.46 -0.79
C LEU A 30 -9.92 -6.11 0.58
N GLU A 31 -10.03 -7.44 0.66
CA GLU A 31 -10.17 -8.12 1.95
C GLU A 31 -8.90 -7.98 2.82
N ALA A 32 -7.71 -8.01 2.22
CA ALA A 32 -6.47 -7.76 2.95
C ALA A 32 -6.40 -6.32 3.51
N VAL A 33 -6.98 -5.32 2.83
CA VAL A 33 -7.12 -3.95 3.36
C VAL A 33 -8.03 -3.94 4.60
N LYS A 34 -9.17 -4.63 4.56
CA LYS A 34 -10.04 -4.75 5.74
C LYS A 34 -9.35 -5.47 6.88
N LEU A 35 -8.61 -6.54 6.61
CA LEU A 35 -7.82 -7.26 7.61
C LEU A 35 -6.78 -6.34 8.26
N ARG A 36 -6.09 -5.48 7.48
CA ARG A 36 -5.17 -4.47 8.01
C ARG A 36 -5.84 -3.54 9.02
N GLN A 37 -7.03 -3.05 8.68
CA GLN A 37 -7.81 -2.15 9.54
C GLN A 37 -8.26 -2.85 10.82
N ILE A 38 -8.80 -4.07 10.72
CA ILE A 38 -9.28 -4.86 11.86
C ILE A 38 -8.11 -5.23 12.79
N ALA A 39 -6.96 -5.62 12.24
CA ALA A 39 -5.76 -5.93 13.01
C ALA A 39 -5.11 -4.70 13.64
N ASN A 40 -5.46 -3.49 13.16
CA ASN A 40 -4.84 -2.22 13.55
C ASN A 40 -3.30 -2.23 13.43
N GLU A 41 -2.81 -2.86 12.37
CA GLU A 41 -1.38 -2.94 12.07
C GLU A 41 -1.02 -2.00 10.91
N PRO A 42 0.19 -1.41 10.87
CA PRO A 42 0.62 -0.60 9.73
C PRO A 42 0.86 -1.46 8.46
N SER A 43 1.08 -2.76 8.69
CA SER A 43 1.64 -3.82 7.86
C SER A 43 0.82 -5.11 7.88
N VAL A 44 0.15 -5.57 6.81
CA VAL A 44 -0.25 -7.00 6.73
C VAL A 44 0.28 -7.66 5.47
N ARG A 45 0.65 -8.94 5.59
CA ARG A 45 1.11 -9.77 4.48
C ARG A 45 0.35 -11.08 4.43
N VAL A 46 -0.42 -11.28 3.36
CA VAL A 46 -1.20 -12.50 3.11
C VAL A 46 -0.44 -13.38 2.11
N LEU A 47 -0.27 -14.66 2.42
CA LEU A 47 0.40 -15.62 1.54
C LEU A 47 -0.66 -16.42 0.77
N VAL A 48 -0.55 -16.46 -0.57
CA VAL A 48 -1.53 -17.14 -1.45
C VAL A 48 -0.77 -17.97 -2.48
N GLY A 49 -0.63 -19.28 -2.23
CA GLY A 49 0.17 -20.17 -3.09
C GLY A 49 1.58 -19.61 -3.29
N ASP A 50 1.99 -19.36 -4.53
CA ASP A 50 3.28 -18.75 -4.88
C ASP A 50 3.32 -17.22 -4.81
N HIS A 51 2.20 -16.59 -4.46
CA HIS A 51 2.07 -15.15 -4.37
C HIS A 51 2.04 -14.67 -2.92
N ALA A 52 2.32 -13.39 -2.73
CA ALA A 52 2.02 -12.68 -1.50
C ALA A 52 1.32 -11.36 -1.83
N VAL A 53 0.34 -11.01 -1.00
CA VAL A 53 -0.33 -9.72 -0.97
C VAL A 53 0.23 -8.94 0.21
N LEU A 54 0.86 -7.81 -0.06
CA LEU A 54 1.32 -6.87 0.96
C LEU A 54 0.38 -5.68 0.95
N VAL A 55 -0.26 -5.40 2.08
CA VAL A 55 -1.00 -4.16 2.29
C VAL A 55 -0.26 -3.36 3.35
N SER A 56 0.00 -2.09 3.05
CA SER A 56 0.68 -1.16 3.95
C SER A 56 0.05 0.22 3.83
N GLY A 57 -0.05 0.89 4.97
CA GLY A 57 -0.67 2.21 4.99
C GLY A 57 -0.96 2.70 6.39
N ASP A 58 -1.52 3.90 6.43
CA ASP A 58 -2.18 4.47 7.59
C ASP A 58 -3.68 4.67 7.30
N ASP A 59 -4.38 5.41 8.14
CA ASP A 59 -5.81 5.67 7.96
C ASP A 59 -6.11 6.66 6.84
N LYS A 60 -5.08 7.36 6.34
CA LYS A 60 -5.18 8.35 5.26
C LYS A 60 -4.85 7.76 3.90
N HIS A 61 -3.94 6.80 3.85
CA HIS A 61 -3.41 6.27 2.60
C HIS A 61 -3.00 4.81 2.74
N VAL A 62 -3.58 3.96 1.89
CA VAL A 62 -3.34 2.52 1.88
C VAL A 62 -2.91 2.06 0.49
N VAL A 63 -1.84 1.28 0.44
CA VAL A 63 -1.30 0.67 -0.77
C VAL A 63 -1.30 -0.85 -0.61
N GLY A 64 -1.91 -1.55 -1.58
CA GLY A 64 -1.88 -3.01 -1.69
C GLY A 64 -1.06 -3.45 -2.89
N VAL A 65 -0.21 -4.47 -2.75
CA VAL A 65 0.60 -4.99 -3.86
C VAL A 65 0.64 -6.51 -3.85
N VAL A 66 0.48 -7.12 -5.03
CA VAL A 66 0.59 -8.56 -5.24
C VAL A 66 1.83 -8.91 -6.03
N PHE A 67 2.66 -9.78 -5.50
CA PHE A 67 3.89 -10.23 -6.15
C PHE A 67 4.11 -11.73 -5.99
N ILE A 68 4.88 -12.30 -6.92
CA ILE A 68 5.35 -13.70 -6.84
C ILE A 68 6.48 -13.75 -5.81
N LYS A 69 6.41 -14.70 -4.87
CA LYS A 69 7.45 -14.92 -3.85
C LYS A 69 8.78 -15.27 -4.52
N GLY A 70 9.88 -14.80 -3.96
CA GLY A 70 11.23 -15.05 -4.50
C GLY A 70 11.59 -14.26 -5.74
N HIS A 71 10.66 -13.53 -6.36
CA HIS A 71 10.98 -12.71 -7.52
C HIS A 71 11.92 -11.54 -7.11
N PRO A 72 13.00 -11.26 -7.85
CA PRO A 72 13.98 -10.22 -7.47
C PRO A 72 13.38 -8.82 -7.27
N VAL A 73 12.31 -8.51 -8.01
CA VAL A 73 11.61 -7.21 -7.97
C VAL A 73 10.98 -6.89 -6.59
N VAL A 74 10.73 -7.91 -5.76
CA VAL A 74 9.99 -7.76 -4.49
C VAL A 74 10.65 -6.74 -3.57
N LYS A 75 11.99 -6.73 -3.49
CA LYS A 75 12.72 -5.76 -2.65
C LYS A 75 12.46 -4.32 -3.09
N SER A 76 12.49 -4.05 -4.39
CA SER A 76 12.23 -2.72 -4.96
C SER A 76 10.79 -2.27 -4.73
N VAL A 77 9.84 -3.18 -4.91
CA VAL A 77 8.41 -2.91 -4.67
C VAL A 77 8.15 -2.55 -3.22
N VAL A 78 8.64 -3.36 -2.27
CA VAL A 78 8.48 -3.10 -0.83
C VAL A 78 9.11 -1.75 -0.45
N ARG A 79 10.29 -1.45 -1.02
CA ARG A 79 10.97 -0.16 -0.81
C ARG A 79 10.11 1.00 -1.32
N MET A 80 9.58 0.88 -2.53
CA MET A 80 8.75 1.91 -3.17
C MET A 80 7.47 2.17 -2.36
N VAL A 81 6.76 1.12 -1.92
CA VAL A 81 5.56 1.26 -1.07
C VAL A 81 5.91 2.02 0.21
N ARG A 82 7.00 1.67 0.88
CA ARG A 82 7.45 2.38 2.09
C ARG A 82 7.82 3.85 1.82
N GLN A 83 8.33 4.17 0.64
CA GLN A 83 8.67 5.54 0.26
C GLN A 83 7.42 6.37 -0.05
N LEU A 84 6.44 5.79 -0.75
CA LEU A 84 5.17 6.46 -1.05
C LEU A 84 4.41 6.84 0.23
N LEU A 85 4.41 5.95 1.22
CA LEU A 85 3.73 6.17 2.51
C LEU A 85 4.48 7.09 3.46
N ARG A 86 5.76 7.42 3.18
CA ARG A 86 6.48 8.44 3.96
C ARG A 86 6.04 9.81 3.44
N GLN A 87 5.31 10.55 4.28
CA GLN A 87 5.10 11.98 4.03
C GLN A 87 6.46 12.66 3.79
N PRO A 88 6.56 13.62 2.86
CA PRO A 88 7.77 14.41 2.69
C PRO A 88 8.03 15.13 4.01
N SER A 89 9.15 14.80 4.66
CA SER A 89 9.58 15.48 5.88
C SER A 89 9.78 16.98 5.57
N PRO A 90 9.15 17.90 6.32
CA PRO A 90 9.38 19.33 6.13
C PRO A 90 10.77 19.69 6.67
N SER A 91 11.79 19.66 5.80
CA SER A 91 13.12 20.13 6.21
C SER A 91 13.90 20.70 5.02
N SER A 92 13.62 21.97 4.71
CA SER A 92 14.62 22.95 4.28
C SER A 92 14.01 24.35 4.08
N GLN A 93 13.33 24.91 5.09
CA GLN A 93 13.34 26.36 5.25
C GLN A 93 14.63 26.72 5.99
N GLN A 94 15.69 26.97 5.22
CA GLN A 94 16.86 27.67 5.73
C GLN A 94 16.44 29.10 6.08
N THR A 95 16.42 29.42 7.36
CA THR A 95 16.36 30.80 7.87
C THR A 95 17.69 31.48 7.51
N PRO A 96 17.73 32.56 6.71
CA PRO A 96 18.89 33.42 6.68
C PRO A 96 18.85 34.26 7.95
N GLY A 97 19.64 33.84 8.95
CA GLY A 97 19.93 34.67 10.12
C GLY A 97 20.90 35.79 9.73
N LEU A 98 20.56 36.99 10.24
CA LEU A 98 21.22 38.29 10.21
C LEU A 98 22.69 38.38 9.75
#